data_AF-A0A495ZA09-F1
#
_entry.id   AF-A0A495ZA09-F1
#
_cell.length_a   1.000
_cell.length_b   1.000
_cell.length_c   1.000
_cell.angle_alpha   90.00
_cell.angle_beta   90.00
_cell.angle_gamma   90.00
#
_symmetry.space_group_name_H-M   'P 1'
#
loop_
_entity.id
_entity.type
_entity.pdbx_description
1 polymer ?
#
loop_
_entity_poly.entity_id
_entity_poly.type
_entity_poly.pdbx_seq_one_letter_code
_entity_poly.pdbx_strand_id
1 'polypeptide(L)'
;MNNQEIFTPEERNENLKRRRELIDLVVSGEAVLMVGAGSSARVGYVTWDGLLEELENLATQCGEGFETDNLKRKEKPLEYVENIKSHIAEKIGSLNRYHNCLYGLFKQKSSPCDDFHKMLVSLPFRGILTTNYDTVLEAALGTIYPESASDNSLVIDESSAARVHEFLMSMNNDKRMTKRIAHLHGMFYPTTSIILSIEDYRSAYGLNLTEENLQQSESKLRFRLLWAVLATRRVVFVGFSMDDPYLKKILEVVTEDLWTWNKSTHYAIMDISSKDAEDLKDKAKMLDMENGVSTVFYEDVDGSHKGLEQIIEEINEVCEIRSQPIADQEDWLEQINQNMERGIGNEN
;
A
#
# COMPACT_ATOMS: atom_id res chain seq x y z
N MET A 1 5.99 0.90 34.12
CA MET A 1 5.45 1.67 32.98
C MET A 1 3.95 1.46 33.02
N ASN A 2 3.15 2.54 33.05
CA ASN A 2 1.70 2.39 33.06
C ASN A 2 1.30 1.63 31.79
N ASN A 3 0.75 0.43 31.95
CA ASN A 3 0.16 -0.33 30.87
C ASN A 3 -1.18 0.33 30.56
N GLN A 4 -1.13 1.46 29.84
CA GLN A 4 -2.34 2.13 29.39
C GLN A 4 -2.87 1.28 28.23
N GLU A 5 -4.00 0.60 28.46
CA GLU A 5 -4.62 -0.23 27.43
C GLU A 5 -4.87 0.60 26.17
N ILE A 6 -4.37 0.11 25.02
CA ILE A 6 -4.47 0.80 23.73
C ILE A 6 -5.93 0.92 23.30
N PHE A 7 -6.77 -0.07 23.60
CA PHE A 7 -8.18 -0.11 23.26
C PHE A 7 -9.06 -0.20 24.49
N THR A 8 -10.20 0.50 24.48
CA THR A 8 -11.31 0.15 25.38
C THR A 8 -11.90 -1.22 24.97
N PRO A 9 -12.66 -1.90 25.84
CA PRO A 9 -13.33 -3.15 25.49
C PRO A 9 -14.22 -3.04 24.24
N GLU A 10 -14.92 -1.92 24.07
CA GLU A 10 -15.76 -1.65 22.90
C GLU A 10 -14.93 -1.48 21.63
N GLU A 11 -13.85 -0.69 21.69
CA GLU A 11 -12.97 -0.48 20.54
C GLU A 11 -12.29 -1.78 20.11
N ARG A 12 -11.89 -2.62 21.07
CA ARG A 12 -11.32 -3.95 20.80
C ARG A 12 -12.32 -4.85 20.07
N ASN A 13 -13.56 -4.90 20.53
CA ASN A 13 -14.62 -5.69 19.89
C ASN A 13 -14.91 -5.21 18.46
N GLU A 14 -14.92 -3.90 18.24
CA GLU A 14 -15.12 -3.33 16.91
C GLU A 14 -13.93 -3.62 15.99
N ASN A 15 -12.69 -3.53 16.47
CA ASN A 15 -11.50 -3.92 15.71
C ASN A 15 -11.54 -5.41 15.31
N LEU A 16 -11.93 -6.29 16.24
CA LEU A 16 -12.10 -7.73 15.97
C LEU A 16 -13.18 -8.00 14.93
N LYS A 17 -14.30 -7.27 14.99
CA LYS A 17 -15.36 -7.37 13.99
C LYS A 17 -14.83 -6.98 12.60
N ARG A 18 -14.13 -5.85 12.49
CA ARG A 18 -13.51 -5.43 11.21
C ARG A 18 -12.47 -6.43 10.71
N ARG A 19 -11.67 -7.03 11.60
CA ARG A 19 -10.72 -8.11 11.26
C ARG A 19 -11.43 -9.32 10.65
N ARG A 20 -12.55 -9.77 11.23
CA ARG A 20 -13.37 -10.87 10.68
C ARG A 20 -13.94 -10.53 9.31
N GLU A 21 -14.51 -9.34 9.15
CA GLU A 21 -15.06 -8.89 7.87
C GLU A 21 -13.99 -8.74 6.77
N LEU A 22 -12.78 -8.29 7.16
CA LEU A 22 -11.60 -8.27 6.29
C LEU A 22 -11.22 -9.68 5.86
N ILE A 23 -11.10 -10.63 6.80
CA ILE A 23 -10.78 -12.03 6.50
C ILE A 23 -11.82 -12.61 5.53
N ASP A 24 -13.11 -12.45 5.83
CA ASP A 24 -14.20 -12.91 4.98
C ASP A 24 -14.14 -12.33 3.56
N LEU A 25 -13.81 -11.04 3.46
CA LEU A 25 -13.62 -10.37 2.18
C LEU A 25 -12.46 -10.99 1.39
N VAL A 26 -11.28 -11.17 2.00
CA VAL A 26 -10.13 -11.75 1.30
C VAL A 26 -10.45 -13.17 0.86
N VAL A 27 -10.97 -13.99 1.76
CA VAL A 27 -11.32 -15.40 1.51
C VAL A 27 -12.38 -15.55 0.40
N SER A 28 -13.27 -14.58 0.24
CA SER A 28 -14.27 -14.59 -0.85
C SER A 28 -13.66 -14.52 -2.26
N GLY A 29 -12.41 -14.05 -2.37
CA GLY A 29 -11.73 -13.86 -3.65
C GLY A 29 -12.08 -12.56 -4.38
N GLU A 30 -12.90 -11.69 -3.79
CA GLU A 30 -13.35 -10.43 -4.41
C GLU A 30 -12.44 -9.23 -4.08
N ALA A 31 -11.56 -9.37 -3.09
CA ALA A 31 -10.67 -8.32 -2.62
C ALA A 31 -9.55 -8.01 -3.62
N VAL A 32 -9.24 -6.75 -3.84
CA VAL A 32 -8.03 -6.30 -4.54
C VAL A 32 -6.98 -5.89 -3.50
N LEU A 33 -5.73 -6.33 -3.68
CA LEU A 33 -4.63 -5.97 -2.79
C LEU A 33 -3.97 -4.67 -3.26
N MET A 34 -3.69 -3.76 -2.34
CA MET A 34 -2.83 -2.60 -2.57
C MET A 34 -1.68 -2.58 -1.57
N VAL A 35 -0.45 -2.72 -2.07
CA VAL A 35 0.76 -2.83 -1.22
C VAL A 35 1.56 -1.54 -1.24
N GLY A 36 1.91 -1.04 -0.06
CA GLY A 36 2.77 0.13 0.12
C GLY A 36 4.20 -0.22 0.55
N ALA A 37 5.01 0.83 0.76
CA ALA A 37 6.45 0.71 0.97
C ALA A 37 6.82 0.02 2.29
N GLY A 38 5.90 -0.02 3.27
CA GLY A 38 6.12 -0.72 4.54
C GLY A 38 6.38 -2.21 4.36
N SER A 39 5.79 -2.84 3.33
CA SER A 39 6.08 -4.24 2.99
C SER A 39 7.55 -4.44 2.59
N SER A 40 8.06 -3.57 1.70
CA SER A 40 9.42 -3.65 1.16
C SER A 40 10.49 -3.25 2.17
N ALA A 41 10.16 -2.41 3.17
CA ALA A 41 11.08 -2.04 4.24
C ALA A 41 11.61 -3.27 5.01
N ARG A 42 10.79 -4.32 5.14
CA ARG A 42 11.13 -5.58 5.81
C ARG A 42 12.31 -6.32 5.16
N VAL A 43 12.49 -6.17 3.85
CA VAL A 43 13.62 -6.73 3.09
C VAL A 43 14.68 -5.68 2.75
N GLY A 44 14.69 -4.59 3.54
CA GLY A 44 15.75 -3.60 3.60
C GLY A 44 15.65 -2.48 2.56
N TYR A 45 14.52 -2.29 1.87
CA TYR A 45 14.31 -1.09 1.05
C TYR A 45 14.16 0.16 1.92
N VAL A 46 14.51 1.31 1.35
CA VAL A 46 14.48 2.59 2.07
C VAL A 46 13.04 2.99 2.41
N THR A 47 12.87 3.56 3.58
CA THR A 47 11.63 4.25 3.97
C THR A 47 11.54 5.61 3.29
N TRP A 48 10.41 6.32 3.45
CA TRP A 48 10.26 7.69 2.93
C TRP A 48 11.34 8.63 3.49
N ASP A 49 11.57 8.60 4.80
CA ASP A 49 12.61 9.43 5.43
C ASP A 49 14.00 9.08 4.91
N GLY A 50 14.33 7.80 4.79
CA GLY A 50 15.61 7.35 4.24
C GLY A 50 15.80 7.74 2.77
N LEU A 51 14.73 7.71 1.96
CA LEU A 51 14.76 8.19 0.58
C LEU A 51 15.07 9.69 0.52
N LEU A 52 14.43 10.50 1.37
CA LEU A 52 14.70 11.94 1.42
C LEU A 52 16.15 12.22 1.82
N GLU A 53 16.68 11.52 2.82
CA GLU A 53 18.08 11.66 3.24
C GLU A 53 19.07 11.35 2.10
N GLU A 54 18.83 10.28 1.33
CA GLU A 54 19.66 9.93 0.18
C GLU A 54 19.60 11.00 -0.93
N LEU A 55 18.42 11.57 -1.17
CA LEU A 55 18.23 12.65 -2.15
C LEU A 55 18.87 13.97 -1.69
N GLU A 56 18.80 14.31 -0.41
CA GLU A 56 19.46 15.49 0.19
C GLU A 56 20.98 15.36 0.11
N ASN A 57 21.52 14.19 0.44
CA ASN A 57 22.94 13.87 0.32
C ASN A 57 23.40 14.01 -1.14
N LEU A 58 22.61 13.51 -2.08
CA LEU A 58 22.90 13.67 -3.51
C LEU A 58 22.89 15.13 -3.95
N ALA A 59 21.90 15.92 -3.51
CA ALA A 59 21.81 17.33 -3.84
C ALA A 59 23.05 18.10 -3.38
N THR A 60 23.48 17.85 -2.14
CA THR A 60 24.68 18.44 -1.53
C THR A 60 25.96 18.07 -2.30
N GLN A 61 26.04 16.87 -2.87
CA GLN A 61 27.17 16.43 -3.70
C GLN A 61 27.16 16.98 -5.14
N CYS A 62 26.03 17.53 -5.60
CA CYS A 62 25.89 18.03 -6.96
C CYS A 62 26.35 19.48 -7.14
N GLY A 63 26.43 20.25 -6.05
CA GLY A 63 26.97 21.61 -6.07
C GLY A 63 26.69 22.38 -4.79
N GLU A 64 27.25 23.58 -4.68
CA GLU A 64 26.98 24.48 -3.56
C GLU A 64 25.57 25.10 -3.65
N GLY A 65 25.01 25.46 -2.50
CA GLY A 65 23.76 26.22 -2.38
C GLY A 65 22.49 25.39 -2.20
N PHE A 66 22.61 24.08 -1.93
CA PHE A 66 21.50 23.31 -1.38
C PHE A 66 21.47 23.45 0.14
N GLU A 67 20.33 23.84 0.70
CA GLU A 67 20.10 23.90 2.13
C GLU A 67 18.87 23.05 2.48
N THR A 68 19.02 22.15 3.45
CA THR A 68 17.93 21.31 3.94
C THR A 68 16.88 22.19 4.62
N ASP A 69 15.62 22.06 4.19
CA ASP A 69 14.48 22.76 4.77
C ASP A 69 13.60 21.75 5.53
N ASN A 70 13.87 21.59 6.82
CA ASN A 70 13.15 20.64 7.67
C ASN A 70 11.64 20.93 7.78
N LEU A 71 11.24 22.20 7.69
CA LEU A 71 9.82 22.58 7.76
C LEU A 71 9.13 22.12 6.49
N LYS A 72 9.68 22.45 5.32
CA LYS A 72 9.12 22.05 4.03
C LYS A 72 9.19 20.53 3.83
N ARG A 73 10.27 19.88 4.29
CA ARG A 73 10.43 18.42 4.32
C ARG A 73 9.24 17.75 5.01
N LYS A 74 8.74 18.32 6.11
CA LYS A 74 7.62 17.78 6.89
C LYS A 74 6.25 18.18 6.34
N GLU A 75 6.06 19.47 6.03
CA GLU A 75 4.73 20.01 5.69
C GLU A 75 4.38 19.85 4.21
N LYS A 76 5.39 19.89 3.31
CA LYS A 76 5.21 19.86 1.85
C LYS A 76 6.23 18.91 1.19
N PRO A 77 6.25 17.61 1.57
CA PRO A 77 7.29 16.67 1.17
C PRO A 77 7.42 16.50 -0.36
N LEU A 78 6.30 16.50 -1.10
CA LEU A 78 6.33 16.37 -2.57
C LEU A 78 6.94 17.60 -3.28
N GLU A 79 6.68 18.80 -2.75
CA GLU A 79 7.33 20.03 -3.24
C GLU A 79 8.80 20.07 -2.84
N TYR A 80 9.14 19.53 -1.68
CA TYR A 80 10.51 19.43 -1.22
C TYR A 80 11.35 18.52 -2.12
N VAL A 81 10.81 17.37 -2.55
CA VAL A 81 11.43 16.52 -3.58
C VAL A 81 11.61 17.30 -4.90
N GLU A 82 10.62 18.09 -5.32
CA GLU A 82 10.74 18.90 -6.54
C GLU A 82 11.87 19.94 -6.43
N ASN A 83 12.03 20.58 -5.27
CA ASN A 83 13.13 21.49 -5.00
C ASN A 83 14.49 20.78 -5.13
N ILE A 84 14.63 19.58 -4.56
CA ILE A 84 15.84 18.75 -4.67
C ILE A 84 16.13 18.42 -6.15
N LYS A 85 15.11 17.93 -6.86
CA LYS A 85 15.20 17.54 -8.27
C LYS A 85 15.61 18.72 -9.16
N SER A 86 15.00 19.89 -8.95
CA SER A 86 15.32 21.13 -9.64
C SER A 86 16.74 21.60 -9.35
N HIS A 87 17.19 21.56 -8.10
CA HIS A 87 18.56 21.90 -7.73
C HIS A 87 19.59 21.01 -8.45
N ILE A 88 19.37 19.69 -8.44
CA ILE A 88 20.27 18.74 -9.12
C ILE A 88 20.31 19.03 -10.63
N ALA A 89 19.15 19.26 -11.25
CA ALA A 89 19.06 19.59 -12.67
C ALA A 89 19.81 20.90 -13.01
N GLU A 90 19.68 21.93 -12.19
CA GLU A 90 20.36 23.22 -12.38
C GLU A 90 21.89 23.08 -12.28
N LYS A 91 22.39 22.37 -11.25
CA LYS A 91 23.84 22.25 -11.01
C LYS A 91 24.55 21.33 -11.98
N ILE A 92 23.89 20.24 -12.39
CA ILE A 92 24.51 19.20 -13.24
C ILE A 92 24.14 19.40 -14.72
N GLY A 93 23.06 20.11 -15.03
CA GLY A 93 22.51 20.23 -16.38
C GLY A 93 21.78 18.97 -16.87
N SER A 94 21.53 18.00 -15.98
CA SER A 94 20.75 16.78 -16.27
C SER A 94 20.26 16.10 -14.99
N LEU A 95 19.26 15.23 -15.12
CA LEU A 95 18.74 14.39 -14.04
C LEU A 95 19.39 13.00 -13.96
N ASN A 96 20.48 12.75 -14.69
CA ASN A 96 21.11 11.43 -14.73
C ASN A 96 21.57 10.95 -13.35
N ARG A 97 22.13 11.85 -12.53
CA ARG A 97 22.53 11.51 -11.14
C ARG A 97 21.33 11.16 -10.27
N TYR A 98 20.24 11.91 -10.39
CA TYR A 98 18.99 11.65 -9.68
C TYR A 98 18.41 10.28 -10.05
N HIS A 99 18.29 9.98 -11.35
CA HIS A 99 17.82 8.68 -11.81
C HIS A 99 18.75 7.53 -11.42
N ASN A 100 20.06 7.70 -11.49
CA ASN A 100 21.02 6.67 -11.06
C ASN A 100 20.92 6.39 -9.55
N CYS A 101 20.67 7.41 -8.73
CA CYS A 101 20.41 7.25 -7.31
C CYS A 101 19.15 6.41 -7.08
N LEU A 102 18.02 6.78 -7.69
CA LEU A 102 16.76 6.03 -7.59
C LEU A 102 16.91 4.58 -8.06
N TYR A 103 17.58 4.34 -9.18
CA TYR A 103 17.91 2.99 -9.64
C TYR A 103 18.71 2.21 -8.59
N GLY A 104 19.73 2.85 -8.00
CA GLY A 104 20.56 2.24 -6.97
C GLY A 104 19.77 1.83 -5.71
N LEU A 105 18.80 2.65 -5.31
CA LEU A 105 17.99 2.44 -4.11
C LEU A 105 16.94 1.34 -4.28
N PHE A 106 16.33 1.24 -5.46
CA PHE A 106 15.17 0.37 -5.71
C PHE A 106 15.43 -0.82 -6.64
N LYS A 107 16.63 -0.96 -7.22
CA LYS A 107 17.01 -2.19 -7.92
C LYS A 107 16.90 -3.39 -6.99
N GLN A 108 16.65 -4.54 -7.59
CA GLN A 108 16.52 -5.81 -6.88
C GLN A 108 17.70 -6.05 -5.91
N LYS A 109 17.36 -6.33 -4.65
CA LYS A 109 18.32 -6.69 -3.59
C LYS A 109 18.64 -8.19 -3.61
N SER A 110 19.69 -8.58 -2.89
CA SER A 110 20.13 -9.97 -2.78
C SER A 110 19.10 -10.89 -2.10
N SER A 111 18.36 -10.36 -1.13
CA SER A 111 17.14 -10.97 -0.60
C SER A 111 15.95 -10.37 -1.35
N PRO A 112 15.38 -11.05 -2.37
CA PRO A 112 14.42 -10.42 -3.25
C PRO A 112 13.00 -10.39 -2.66
N CYS A 113 12.69 -11.27 -1.72
CA CYS A 113 11.44 -11.32 -0.94
C CYS A 113 11.64 -12.23 0.28
N ASP A 114 10.65 -12.30 1.16
CA ASP A 114 10.63 -13.25 2.29
C ASP A 114 9.28 -13.97 2.41
N ASP A 115 9.09 -14.75 3.46
CA ASP A 115 7.92 -15.63 3.61
C ASP A 115 6.60 -14.86 3.78
N PHE A 116 6.64 -13.69 4.41
CA PHE A 116 5.48 -12.78 4.44
C PHE A 116 5.01 -12.42 3.04
N HIS A 117 5.92 -12.01 2.15
CA HIS A 117 5.55 -11.63 0.78
C HIS A 117 4.99 -12.82 -0.01
N LYS A 118 5.58 -14.01 0.16
CA LYS A 118 5.11 -15.25 -0.47
C LYS A 118 3.69 -15.60 -0.05
N MET A 119 3.40 -15.50 1.25
CA MET A 119 2.07 -15.72 1.80
C MET A 119 1.09 -14.65 1.32
N LEU A 120 1.48 -13.38 1.32
CA LEU A 120 0.63 -12.27 0.88
C LEU A 120 0.17 -12.44 -0.58
N VAL A 121 1.06 -12.85 -1.48
CA VAL A 121 0.70 -13.05 -2.90
C VAL A 121 -0.02 -14.38 -3.17
N SER A 122 0.08 -15.37 -2.26
CA SER A 122 -0.66 -16.63 -2.37
C SER A 122 -2.12 -16.48 -1.98
N LEU A 123 -2.45 -15.54 -1.08
CA LEU A 123 -3.83 -15.23 -0.70
C LEU A 123 -4.73 -14.94 -1.92
N PRO A 124 -6.03 -15.25 -1.86
CA PRO A 124 -6.95 -15.20 -3.00
C PRO A 124 -7.34 -13.78 -3.45
N PHE A 125 -6.43 -12.82 -3.39
CA PHE A 125 -6.65 -11.49 -3.96
C PHE A 125 -6.85 -11.53 -5.47
N ARG A 126 -7.77 -10.69 -5.90
CA ARG A 126 -8.27 -10.55 -7.26
C ARG A 126 -7.25 -9.96 -8.22
N GLY A 127 -6.45 -9.04 -7.72
CA GLY A 127 -5.40 -8.33 -8.42
C GLY A 127 -4.52 -7.62 -7.39
N ILE A 128 -3.33 -7.23 -7.82
CA ILE A 128 -2.35 -6.58 -6.95
C ILE A 128 -2.00 -5.22 -7.57
N LEU A 129 -2.16 -4.16 -6.79
CA LEU A 129 -1.65 -2.84 -7.10
C LEU A 129 -0.55 -2.49 -6.11
N THR A 130 0.39 -1.66 -6.54
CA THR A 130 1.41 -1.12 -5.66
C THR A 130 1.87 0.26 -6.11
N THR A 131 2.31 1.05 -5.14
CA THR A 131 3.04 2.31 -5.36
C THR A 131 4.55 2.14 -5.18
N ASN A 132 5.02 0.92 -4.91
CA ASN A 132 6.43 0.62 -4.71
C ASN A 132 7.17 0.56 -6.04
N TYR A 133 8.45 0.91 -6.02
CA TYR A 133 9.29 0.91 -7.22
C TYR A 133 10.12 -0.37 -7.38
N ASP A 134 10.25 -1.15 -6.32
CA ASP A 134 11.00 -2.40 -6.27
C ASP A 134 10.24 -3.57 -6.92
N THR A 135 10.87 -4.75 -6.94
CA THR A 135 10.30 -5.98 -7.52
C THR A 135 10.03 -7.09 -6.49
N VAL A 136 9.74 -6.71 -5.24
CA VAL A 136 9.59 -7.70 -4.15
C VAL A 136 8.37 -8.59 -4.36
N LEU A 137 7.26 -8.00 -4.79
CA LEU A 137 6.02 -8.73 -5.08
C LEU A 137 6.18 -9.67 -6.27
N GLU A 138 6.90 -9.25 -7.30
CA GLU A 138 7.21 -10.05 -8.48
C GLU A 138 8.07 -11.25 -8.13
N ALA A 139 9.09 -11.05 -7.29
CA ALA A 139 9.95 -12.13 -6.83
C ALA A 139 9.17 -13.16 -5.99
N ALA A 140 8.29 -12.68 -5.10
CA ALA A 140 7.41 -13.55 -4.32
C ALA A 140 6.45 -14.32 -5.24
N LEU A 141 5.79 -13.63 -6.16
CA LEU A 141 4.82 -14.24 -7.07
C LEU A 141 5.49 -15.24 -8.02
N GLY A 142 6.68 -14.93 -8.54
CA GLY A 142 7.47 -15.84 -9.36
C GLY A 142 8.01 -17.05 -8.59
N THR A 143 8.15 -16.95 -7.25
CA THR A 143 8.50 -18.10 -6.40
C THR A 143 7.32 -19.05 -6.23
N ILE A 144 6.11 -18.51 -6.03
CA ILE A 144 4.89 -19.31 -5.84
C ILE A 144 4.34 -19.86 -7.17
N TYR A 145 4.43 -19.06 -8.23
CA TYR A 145 3.93 -19.36 -9.57
C TYR A 145 5.06 -19.14 -10.60
N PRO A 146 5.98 -20.11 -10.79
CA PRO A 146 7.11 -19.98 -11.70
C PRO A 146 6.75 -19.59 -13.13
N GLU A 147 5.57 -19.99 -13.61
CA GLU A 147 5.01 -19.61 -14.91
C GLU A 147 4.68 -18.12 -15.03
N SER A 148 4.50 -17.43 -13.90
CA SER A 148 4.22 -15.99 -13.84
C SER A 148 5.50 -15.14 -13.71
N ALA A 149 6.68 -15.75 -13.56
CA ALA A 149 7.91 -15.05 -13.19
C ALA A 149 8.42 -14.04 -14.24
N SER A 150 8.09 -14.21 -15.53
CA SER A 150 8.64 -13.40 -16.62
C SER A 150 7.75 -12.25 -17.09
N ASP A 151 6.52 -12.13 -16.56
CA ASP A 151 5.51 -11.20 -17.10
C ASP A 151 4.48 -10.74 -16.05
N ASN A 152 4.85 -10.71 -14.78
CA ASN A 152 3.90 -10.38 -13.70
C ASN A 152 3.77 -8.88 -13.40
N SER A 153 4.61 -8.01 -13.96
CA SER A 153 4.64 -6.59 -13.61
C SER A 153 4.18 -5.68 -14.76
N LEU A 154 3.30 -4.73 -14.43
CA LEU A 154 2.70 -3.79 -15.37
C LEU A 154 2.89 -2.36 -14.85
N VAL A 155 3.82 -1.63 -15.45
CA VAL A 155 3.92 -0.18 -15.26
C VAL A 155 2.71 0.48 -15.91
N ILE A 156 1.92 1.18 -15.11
CA ILE A 156 0.77 1.94 -15.61
C ILE A 156 1.23 3.34 -15.96
N ASP A 157 1.06 3.73 -17.22
CA ASP A 157 1.27 5.07 -17.73
C ASP A 157 0.26 5.42 -18.84
N GLU A 158 0.29 6.67 -19.33
CA GLU A 158 -0.66 7.14 -20.36
C GLU A 158 -0.57 6.38 -21.69
N SER A 159 0.57 5.73 -21.97
CA SER A 159 0.76 4.92 -23.18
C SER A 159 0.38 3.44 -22.98
N SER A 160 0.02 3.05 -21.76
CA SER A 160 -0.12 1.65 -21.35
C SER A 160 -1.57 1.13 -21.39
N ALA A 161 -2.40 1.63 -22.30
CA ALA A 161 -3.81 1.21 -22.41
C ALA A 161 -3.99 -0.31 -22.56
N ALA A 162 -3.13 -0.98 -23.33
CA ALA A 162 -3.14 -2.44 -23.46
C ALA A 162 -2.82 -3.14 -22.13
N ARG A 163 -1.81 -2.66 -21.39
CA ARG A 163 -1.46 -3.21 -20.06
C ARG A 163 -2.56 -2.99 -19.03
N VAL A 164 -3.24 -1.84 -19.08
CA VAL A 164 -4.41 -1.58 -18.24
C VAL A 164 -5.51 -2.60 -18.53
N HIS A 165 -5.78 -2.87 -19.81
CA HIS A 165 -6.74 -3.90 -20.18
C HIS A 165 -6.30 -5.29 -19.69
N GLU A 166 -5.04 -5.68 -19.88
CA GLU A 166 -4.48 -6.94 -19.38
C GLU A 166 -4.62 -7.08 -17.86
N PHE A 167 -4.31 -6.01 -17.11
CA PHE A 167 -4.49 -5.97 -15.66
C PHE A 167 -5.96 -6.19 -15.28
N LEU A 168 -6.89 -5.43 -15.86
CA LEU A 168 -8.32 -5.57 -15.60
C LEU A 168 -8.84 -6.98 -15.95
N MET A 169 -8.34 -7.60 -17.03
CA MET A 169 -8.70 -8.95 -17.41
C MET A 169 -8.08 -10.02 -16.48
N SER A 170 -6.88 -9.78 -15.96
CA SER A 170 -6.25 -10.66 -14.96
C SER A 170 -7.06 -10.74 -13.66
N MET A 171 -7.84 -9.68 -13.38
CA MET A 171 -8.79 -9.63 -12.27
C MET A 171 -10.13 -10.34 -12.54
N ASN A 172 -10.24 -11.18 -13.57
CA ASN A 172 -11.43 -12.03 -13.82
C ASN A 172 -11.38 -13.34 -13.02
N ASN A 173 -12.51 -14.05 -12.87
CA ASN A 173 -12.61 -15.23 -11.96
C ASN A 173 -12.23 -16.49 -12.72
N ASP A 174 -11.06 -16.39 -13.34
CA ASP A 174 -10.48 -17.44 -14.15
C ASP A 174 -9.14 -17.82 -13.54
N LYS A 175 -9.12 -18.96 -12.86
CA LYS A 175 -7.91 -19.50 -12.22
C LYS A 175 -6.79 -19.82 -13.20
N ARG A 176 -7.04 -19.77 -14.52
CA ARG A 176 -6.03 -19.93 -15.56
C ARG A 176 -5.27 -18.64 -15.85
N MET A 177 -5.81 -17.49 -15.42
CA MET A 177 -5.15 -16.20 -15.59
C MET A 177 -4.07 -16.05 -14.53
N THR A 178 -2.87 -15.70 -14.97
CA THR A 178 -1.76 -15.35 -14.08
C THR A 178 -2.05 -14.02 -13.39
N LYS A 179 -1.85 -13.96 -12.07
CA LYS A 179 -1.95 -12.70 -11.33
C LYS A 179 -0.94 -11.70 -11.89
N ARG A 180 -1.36 -10.44 -12.01
CA ARG A 180 -0.51 -9.32 -12.44
C ARG A 180 -0.44 -8.28 -11.32
N ILE A 181 0.68 -7.56 -11.28
CA ILE A 181 1.00 -6.49 -10.35
C ILE A 181 1.02 -5.18 -11.15
N ALA A 182 0.11 -4.27 -10.83
CA ALA A 182 0.07 -2.95 -11.44
C ALA A 182 0.85 -1.94 -10.59
N HIS A 183 1.94 -1.43 -11.16
CA HIS A 183 2.74 -0.35 -10.56
C HIS A 183 2.16 1.00 -10.94
N LEU A 184 1.51 1.65 -9.96
CA LEU A 184 0.87 2.94 -10.16
C LEU A 184 1.90 4.07 -10.25
N HIS A 185 2.99 3.98 -9.46
CA HIS A 185 4.02 5.01 -9.37
C HIS A 185 5.29 4.68 -10.15
N GLY A 186 5.19 3.74 -11.10
CA GLY A 186 6.33 3.29 -11.88
C GLY A 186 7.22 2.30 -11.14
N MET A 187 8.40 2.08 -11.70
CA MET A 187 9.37 1.08 -11.23
C MET A 187 10.78 1.64 -11.26
N PHE A 188 11.69 0.97 -10.54
CA PHE A 188 13.12 1.28 -10.55
C PHE A 188 13.72 1.24 -11.96
N TYR A 189 13.10 0.51 -12.90
CA TYR A 189 13.47 0.50 -14.31
C TYR A 189 12.24 0.41 -15.23
N PRO A 190 12.03 1.39 -16.14
CA PRO A 190 12.82 2.61 -16.32
C PRO A 190 12.54 3.64 -15.22
N THR A 191 13.60 4.25 -14.67
CA THR A 191 13.51 5.26 -13.59
C THR A 191 12.69 6.50 -13.96
N THR A 192 12.51 6.77 -15.25
CA THR A 192 11.67 7.87 -15.75
C THR A 192 10.18 7.63 -15.53
N SER A 193 9.79 6.41 -15.16
CA SER A 193 8.41 6.09 -14.79
C SER A 193 8.08 6.44 -13.33
N ILE A 194 9.09 6.69 -12.48
CA ILE A 194 8.92 6.94 -11.05
C ILE A 194 8.14 8.23 -10.82
N ILE A 195 7.09 8.14 -9.99
CA ILE A 195 6.30 9.28 -9.53
C ILE A 195 6.73 9.61 -8.11
N LEU A 196 7.44 10.73 -7.90
CA LEU A 196 7.93 11.09 -6.57
C LEU A 196 7.73 12.57 -6.21
N SER A 197 7.92 13.50 -7.15
CA SER A 197 7.75 14.92 -6.89
C SER A 197 6.34 15.42 -7.17
N ILE A 198 5.98 16.61 -6.68
CA ILE A 198 4.66 17.19 -6.93
C ILE A 198 4.35 17.31 -8.43
N GLU A 199 5.34 17.63 -9.26
CA GLU A 199 5.16 17.72 -10.71
C GLU A 199 5.00 16.35 -11.37
N ASP A 200 5.68 15.32 -10.86
CA ASP A 200 5.48 13.95 -11.33
C ASP A 200 4.04 13.49 -11.10
N TYR A 201 3.49 13.75 -9.90
CA TYR A 201 2.11 13.42 -9.58
C TYR A 201 1.11 14.22 -10.44
N ARG A 202 1.30 15.54 -10.59
CA ARG A 202 0.47 16.39 -11.45
C ARG A 202 0.41 15.85 -12.88
N SER A 203 1.56 15.52 -13.44
CA SER A 203 1.67 14.95 -14.79
C SER A 203 0.98 13.58 -14.90
N ALA A 204 1.19 12.72 -13.91
CA ALA A 204 0.74 11.34 -13.96
C ALA A 204 -0.76 11.14 -13.70
N TYR A 205 -1.36 11.97 -12.84
CA TYR A 205 -2.78 11.87 -12.46
C TYR A 205 -3.66 12.96 -13.07
N GLY A 206 -3.08 14.07 -13.53
CA GLY A 206 -3.82 15.21 -14.08
C GLY A 206 -4.65 15.96 -13.04
N LEU A 207 -4.26 15.85 -11.76
CA LEU A 207 -4.86 16.56 -10.65
C LEU A 207 -3.91 17.65 -10.19
N ASN A 208 -4.40 18.88 -10.13
CA ASN A 208 -3.72 19.94 -9.40
C ASN A 208 -4.31 20.01 -7.99
N LEU A 209 -3.57 19.47 -7.02
CA LEU A 209 -3.86 19.67 -5.60
C LEU A 209 -3.35 21.07 -5.20
N THR A 210 -4.28 21.99 -4.91
CA THR A 210 -4.00 23.22 -4.17
C THR A 210 -4.61 23.12 -2.78
N GLU A 211 -4.17 23.96 -1.84
CA GLU A 211 -4.62 23.92 -0.42
C GLU A 211 -6.15 24.02 -0.26
N GLU A 212 -6.87 24.56 -1.24
CA GLU A 212 -8.30 24.83 -1.10
C GLU A 212 -9.21 24.12 -2.12
N ASN A 213 -8.70 23.60 -3.26
CA ASN A 213 -9.57 23.01 -4.27
C ASN A 213 -8.87 22.01 -5.20
N LEU A 214 -9.63 21.03 -5.69
CA LEU A 214 -9.27 20.29 -6.89
C LEU A 214 -9.46 21.17 -8.12
N GLN A 215 -8.41 21.30 -8.91
CA GLN A 215 -8.57 21.59 -10.33
C GLN A 215 -8.16 20.36 -11.12
N GLN A 216 -9.17 19.56 -11.50
CA GLN A 216 -8.97 18.51 -12.48
C GLN A 216 -8.81 19.19 -13.84
N SER A 217 -7.60 19.13 -14.41
CA SER A 217 -7.35 19.71 -15.74
C SER A 217 -7.74 18.71 -16.82
N GLU A 218 -7.30 17.46 -16.67
CA GLU A 218 -7.59 16.33 -17.55
C GLU A 218 -7.51 15.02 -16.76
N SER A 219 -8.54 14.18 -16.81
CA SER A 219 -8.45 12.84 -16.23
C SER A 219 -7.39 12.01 -16.99
N LYS A 220 -6.33 11.58 -16.32
CA LYS A 220 -5.29 10.70 -16.88
C LYS A 220 -5.66 9.22 -16.77
N LEU A 221 -5.05 8.35 -17.56
CA LEU A 221 -5.34 6.92 -17.57
C LEU A 221 -5.12 6.27 -16.20
N ARG A 222 -4.08 6.66 -15.47
CA ARG A 222 -3.85 6.20 -14.08
C ARG A 222 -5.01 6.55 -13.16
N PHE A 223 -5.47 7.80 -13.21
CA PHE A 223 -6.63 8.24 -12.44
C PHE A 223 -7.86 7.39 -12.76
N ARG A 224 -8.16 7.18 -14.06
CA ARG A 224 -9.31 6.37 -14.47
C ARG A 224 -9.21 4.91 -14.02
N LEU A 225 -8.03 4.31 -14.11
CA LEU A 225 -7.81 2.94 -13.63
C LEU A 225 -8.06 2.86 -12.11
N LEU A 226 -7.42 3.74 -11.34
CA LEU A 226 -7.52 3.72 -9.90
C LEU A 226 -8.96 4.02 -9.43
N TRP A 227 -9.61 5.03 -10.02
CA TRP A 227 -11.03 5.30 -9.78
C TRP A 227 -11.88 4.06 -10.11
N ALA A 228 -11.66 3.40 -11.24
CA ALA A 228 -12.46 2.22 -11.62
C ALA A 228 -12.28 1.05 -10.65
N VAL A 229 -11.06 0.80 -10.17
CA VAL A 229 -10.78 -0.24 -9.16
C VAL A 229 -11.47 0.11 -7.85
N LEU A 230 -11.27 1.33 -7.34
CA LEU A 230 -11.84 1.77 -6.06
C LEU A 230 -13.39 1.84 -6.11
N ALA A 231 -13.96 2.26 -7.24
CA ALA A 231 -15.41 2.35 -7.41
C ALA A 231 -16.10 0.97 -7.49
N THR A 232 -15.42 -0.06 -7.98
CA THR A 232 -16.06 -1.34 -8.33
C THR A 232 -15.57 -2.53 -7.51
N ARG A 233 -14.49 -2.36 -6.74
CA ARG A 233 -13.86 -3.42 -5.95
C ARG A 233 -13.57 -2.93 -4.54
N ARG A 234 -13.57 -3.88 -3.61
CA ARG A 234 -13.12 -3.66 -2.24
C ARG A 234 -11.61 -3.85 -2.21
N VAL A 235 -10.89 -2.88 -1.66
CA VAL A 235 -9.42 -2.84 -1.68
C VAL A 235 -8.92 -3.05 -0.26
N VAL A 236 -7.86 -3.85 -0.11
CA VAL A 236 -7.17 -4.08 1.15
C VAL A 236 -5.78 -3.46 1.04
N PHE A 237 -5.51 -2.43 1.84
CA PHE A 237 -4.23 -1.75 1.92
C PHE A 237 -3.32 -2.45 2.95
N VAL A 238 -2.12 -2.86 2.52
CA VAL A 238 -1.14 -3.58 3.34
C VAL A 238 0.22 -2.88 3.25
N GLY A 239 0.85 -2.60 4.39
CA GLY A 239 2.14 -1.88 4.43
C GLY A 239 2.05 -0.46 3.84
N PHE A 240 0.86 0.16 3.90
CA PHE A 240 0.55 1.43 3.28
C PHE A 240 0.15 2.44 4.36
N SER A 241 0.85 3.58 4.46
CA SER A 241 0.63 4.55 5.56
C SER A 241 -0.65 5.38 5.41
N MET A 242 -1.28 5.33 4.23
CA MET A 242 -2.41 6.15 3.83
C MET A 242 -2.07 7.64 3.92
N ASP A 243 -0.85 8.05 3.56
CA ASP A 243 -0.46 9.47 3.54
C ASP A 243 -0.29 10.04 2.14
N ASP A 244 -0.45 9.21 1.10
CA ASP A 244 -0.41 9.68 -0.28
C ASP A 244 -1.61 10.62 -0.57
N PRO A 245 -1.36 11.91 -0.86
CA PRO A 245 -2.44 12.88 -1.00
C PRO A 245 -3.24 12.68 -2.30
N TYR A 246 -2.65 12.09 -3.34
CA TYR A 246 -3.37 11.83 -4.60
C TYR A 246 -4.26 10.60 -4.45
N LEU A 247 -3.80 9.54 -3.79
CA LEU A 247 -4.63 8.37 -3.49
C LEU A 247 -5.81 8.75 -2.60
N LYS A 248 -5.56 9.50 -1.51
CA LYS A 248 -6.64 10.04 -0.65
C LYS A 248 -7.65 10.81 -1.47
N LYS A 249 -7.17 11.71 -2.34
CA LYS A 249 -8.10 12.52 -3.12
C LYS A 249 -8.92 11.70 -4.12
N ILE A 250 -8.36 10.65 -4.70
CA ILE A 250 -9.12 9.75 -5.57
C ILE A 250 -10.15 8.95 -4.77
N LEU A 251 -9.81 8.49 -3.56
CA LEU A 251 -10.76 7.86 -2.64
C LEU A 251 -11.91 8.81 -2.28
N GLU A 252 -11.61 10.08 -1.95
CA GLU A 252 -12.63 11.11 -1.70
C GLU A 252 -13.55 11.29 -2.91
N VAL A 253 -13.00 11.38 -4.13
CA VAL A 253 -13.82 11.52 -5.36
C VAL A 253 -14.73 10.30 -5.56
N VAL A 254 -14.19 9.08 -5.46
CA VAL A 254 -14.98 7.84 -5.59
C VAL A 254 -16.09 7.80 -4.55
N THR A 255 -15.75 8.23 -3.35
CA THR A 255 -16.65 8.30 -2.22
C THR A 255 -17.75 9.33 -2.49
N GLU A 256 -17.44 10.58 -2.85
CA GLU A 256 -18.43 11.61 -3.25
C GLU A 256 -19.34 11.15 -4.39
N ASP A 257 -18.80 10.44 -5.39
CA ASP A 257 -19.54 9.95 -6.56
C ASP A 257 -20.53 8.82 -6.21
N LEU A 258 -20.16 7.92 -5.29
CA LEU A 258 -20.83 6.62 -5.11
C LEU A 258 -21.30 6.34 -3.67
N TRP A 259 -21.10 7.26 -2.71
CA TRP A 259 -21.38 7.03 -1.30
C TRP A 259 -22.81 6.50 -1.10
N THR A 260 -22.93 5.27 -0.60
CA THR A 260 -24.15 4.79 0.06
C THR A 260 -23.95 4.83 1.58
N TRP A 261 -24.73 5.67 2.28
CA TRP A 261 -24.48 6.10 3.66
C TRP A 261 -23.99 4.96 4.59
N ASN A 262 -22.90 5.23 5.33
CA ASN A 262 -22.39 4.38 6.42
C ASN A 262 -22.01 2.94 6.03
N LYS A 263 -21.37 2.74 4.86
CA LYS A 263 -20.80 1.45 4.46
C LYS A 263 -19.33 1.59 4.08
N SER A 264 -18.44 1.07 4.91
CA SER A 264 -17.02 0.98 4.63
C SER A 264 -16.77 0.01 3.48
N THR A 265 -16.10 0.48 2.44
CA THR A 265 -15.93 -0.26 1.18
C THR A 265 -14.56 -0.93 1.11
N HIS A 266 -13.54 -0.28 1.68
CA HIS A 266 -12.15 -0.75 1.67
C HIS A 266 -11.66 -1.03 3.11
N TYR A 267 -10.51 -1.69 3.22
CA TYR A 267 -9.84 -1.91 4.49
C TYR A 267 -8.37 -1.50 4.44
N ALA A 268 -7.84 -0.95 5.53
CA ALA A 268 -6.40 -0.77 5.72
C ALA A 268 -5.94 -1.54 6.96
N ILE A 269 -4.85 -2.29 6.84
CA ILE A 269 -4.22 -2.96 7.99
C ILE A 269 -3.10 -2.05 8.49
N MET A 270 -3.23 -1.54 9.70
CA MET A 270 -2.32 -0.54 10.27
C MET A 270 -1.83 -0.98 11.65
N ASP A 271 -0.60 -0.64 11.98
CA ASP A 271 -0.08 -0.77 13.33
C ASP A 271 -0.73 0.24 14.28
N ILE A 272 -0.69 -0.06 15.57
CA ILE A 272 -1.02 0.89 16.63
C ILE A 272 -0.10 0.63 17.83
N SER A 273 0.36 1.72 18.46
CA SER A 273 1.13 1.64 19.69
C SER A 273 0.54 2.55 20.76
N SER A 274 0.92 2.35 22.02
CA SER A 274 0.49 3.23 23.11
C SER A 274 0.99 4.67 22.98
N LYS A 275 1.98 4.94 22.11
CA LYS A 275 2.57 6.27 21.93
C LYS A 275 1.73 7.18 21.03
N ASP A 276 0.99 6.60 20.10
CA ASP A 276 0.27 7.27 19.02
C ASP A 276 -1.18 6.79 18.85
N ALA A 277 -1.69 6.00 19.81
CA ALA A 277 -3.01 5.39 19.75
C ALA A 277 -4.15 6.39 19.46
N GLU A 278 -4.17 7.55 20.12
CA GLU A 278 -5.26 8.53 19.92
C GLU A 278 -5.21 9.12 18.50
N ASP A 279 -4.03 9.56 18.05
CA ASP A 279 -3.84 10.14 16.72
C ASP A 279 -4.17 9.13 15.62
N LEU A 280 -3.77 7.87 15.79
CA LEU A 280 -4.06 6.79 14.84
C LEU A 280 -5.55 6.43 14.80
N LYS A 281 -6.22 6.41 15.96
CA LYS A 281 -7.68 6.20 16.02
C LYS A 281 -8.44 7.32 15.34
N ASP A 282 -8.04 8.57 15.56
CA ASP A 282 -8.67 9.72 14.90
C ASP A 282 -8.41 9.73 13.39
N LYS A 283 -7.19 9.40 12.96
CA LYS A 283 -6.87 9.16 11.55
C LYS A 283 -7.75 8.06 10.96
N ALA A 284 -7.95 6.95 11.66
CA ALA A 284 -8.80 5.85 11.21
C ALA A 284 -10.28 6.25 11.09
N LYS A 285 -10.79 7.08 12.01
CA LYS A 285 -12.15 7.64 11.91
C LYS A 285 -12.28 8.51 10.66
N MET A 286 -11.30 9.37 10.37
CA MET A 286 -11.31 10.21 9.17
C MET A 286 -11.22 9.37 7.89
N LEU A 287 -10.35 8.37 7.84
CA LEU A 287 -10.25 7.44 6.71
C LEU A 287 -11.58 6.72 6.43
N ASP A 288 -12.30 6.31 7.48
CA ASP A 288 -13.61 5.68 7.32
C ASP A 288 -14.67 6.69 6.85
N MET A 289 -14.69 7.88 7.43
CA MET A 289 -15.68 8.95 7.18
C MET A 289 -15.48 9.74 5.89
N GLU A 290 -14.26 9.85 5.37
CA GLU A 290 -13.96 10.67 4.18
C GLU A 290 -13.54 9.82 2.98
N ASN A 291 -12.98 8.62 3.23
CA ASN A 291 -12.41 7.77 2.19
C ASN A 291 -13.08 6.39 2.09
N GLY A 292 -14.02 6.07 2.98
CA GLY A 292 -14.68 4.76 3.01
C GLY A 292 -13.72 3.60 3.32
N VAL A 293 -12.63 3.87 4.05
CA VAL A 293 -11.58 2.90 4.40
C VAL A 293 -11.66 2.57 5.89
N SER A 294 -12.12 1.34 6.19
CA SER A 294 -12.12 0.83 7.56
C SER A 294 -10.74 0.35 7.98
N THR A 295 -10.27 0.77 9.15
CA THR A 295 -8.95 0.37 9.66
C THR A 295 -9.06 -0.88 10.55
N VAL A 296 -8.21 -1.86 10.28
CA VAL A 296 -7.94 -3.02 11.14
C VAL A 296 -6.57 -2.84 11.77
N PHE A 297 -6.55 -2.69 13.09
CA PHE A 297 -5.33 -2.47 13.83
C PHE A 297 -4.71 -3.78 14.31
N TYR A 298 -3.38 -3.82 14.31
CA TYR A 298 -2.57 -4.76 15.08
C TYR A 298 -1.63 -3.98 16.01
N GLU A 299 -1.36 -4.51 17.19
CA GLU A 299 -0.45 -3.86 18.13
C GLU A 299 1.00 -4.06 17.67
N ASP A 300 1.79 -2.98 17.64
CA ASP A 300 3.22 -3.02 17.34
C ASP A 300 4.01 -2.29 18.42
N VAL A 301 4.56 -3.06 19.35
CA VAL A 301 5.24 -2.53 20.55
C VAL A 301 6.74 -2.36 20.30
N ASP A 302 7.34 -3.23 19.49
CA ASP A 302 8.78 -3.30 19.23
C ASP A 302 9.19 -2.81 17.83
N GLY A 303 8.23 -2.42 16.99
CA GLY A 303 8.47 -1.98 15.62
C GLY A 303 8.77 -3.15 14.67
N SER A 304 8.50 -4.39 15.09
CA SER A 304 8.74 -5.58 14.28
C SER A 304 7.62 -5.84 13.28
N HIS A 305 6.45 -5.21 13.46
CA HIS A 305 5.24 -5.46 12.68
C HIS A 305 4.79 -6.93 12.67
N LYS A 306 5.15 -7.74 13.67
CA LYS A 306 4.72 -9.15 13.77
C LYS A 306 3.20 -9.33 13.77
N GLY A 307 2.46 -8.36 14.32
CA GLY A 307 0.99 -8.40 14.29
C GLY A 307 0.41 -8.38 12.87
N LEU A 308 1.12 -7.77 11.90
CA LEU A 308 0.73 -7.83 10.50
C LEU A 308 0.88 -9.25 9.94
N GLU A 309 2.00 -9.91 10.25
CA GLU A 309 2.24 -11.31 9.86
C GLU A 309 1.12 -12.21 10.40
N GLN A 310 0.77 -12.06 11.67
CA GLN A 310 -0.31 -12.83 12.30
C GLN A 310 -1.67 -12.65 11.61
N ILE A 311 -2.03 -11.43 11.20
CA ILE A 311 -3.28 -11.21 10.45
C ILE A 311 -3.24 -11.95 9.11
N ILE A 312 -2.11 -11.90 8.39
CA ILE A 312 -1.97 -12.58 7.11
C ILE A 312 -1.96 -14.11 7.28
N GLU A 313 -1.33 -14.63 8.34
CA GLU A 313 -1.36 -16.06 8.72
C GLU A 313 -2.79 -16.53 9.00
N GLU A 314 -3.56 -15.79 9.79
CA GLU A 314 -4.96 -16.13 10.06
C GLU A 314 -5.82 -16.15 8.79
N ILE A 315 -5.63 -15.20 7.87
CA ILE A 315 -6.34 -15.22 6.59
C ILE A 315 -5.97 -16.51 5.82
N ASN A 316 -4.70 -16.90 5.83
CA ASN A 316 -4.24 -18.12 5.16
C ASN A 316 -4.85 -19.37 5.80
N GLU A 317 -4.86 -19.48 7.13
CA GLU A 317 -5.49 -20.60 7.86
C GLU A 317 -6.98 -20.74 7.52
N VAL A 318 -7.73 -19.63 7.48
CA VAL A 318 -9.15 -19.65 7.11
C VAL A 318 -9.34 -20.06 5.65
N CYS A 319 -8.45 -19.64 4.74
CA CYS A 319 -8.47 -20.10 3.35
C CYS A 319 -8.25 -21.62 3.25
N GLU A 320 -7.31 -22.17 4.02
CA GLU A 320 -7.04 -23.61 4.06
C GLU A 320 -8.26 -24.39 4.55
N ILE A 321 -8.90 -23.94 5.64
CA ILE A 321 -10.11 -24.59 6.17
C ILE A 321 -11.25 -24.56 5.15
N ARG A 322 -11.52 -23.41 4.51
CA ARG A 322 -12.59 -23.31 3.50
C ARG A 322 -12.33 -24.16 2.24
N SER A 323 -11.09 -24.58 2.03
CA SER A 323 -10.74 -25.52 0.95
C SER A 323 -11.00 -27.00 1.31
N GLN A 324 -11.20 -27.33 2.59
CA GLN A 324 -11.48 -28.69 3.08
C GLN A 324 -12.97 -29.08 2.93
N PRO A 325 -13.33 -30.38 2.99
CA PRO A 325 -14.73 -30.83 2.93
C PRO A 325 -15.58 -30.27 4.09
N ILE A 326 -16.87 -30.03 3.84
CA ILE A 326 -17.82 -29.36 4.78
C ILE A 326 -17.84 -29.99 6.18
N ALA A 327 -17.66 -31.31 6.30
CA ALA A 327 -17.68 -32.02 7.59
C ALA A 327 -16.53 -31.61 8.53
N ASP A 328 -15.42 -31.11 7.99
CA ASP A 328 -14.23 -30.71 8.76
C ASP A 328 -14.20 -29.19 9.03
N GLN A 329 -15.14 -28.42 8.48
CA GLN A 329 -15.14 -26.95 8.55
C GLN A 329 -15.78 -26.38 9.83
N GLU A 330 -16.87 -26.99 10.34
CA GLU A 330 -17.68 -26.41 11.43
C GLU A 330 -16.90 -26.35 12.77
N ASP A 331 -16.23 -27.43 13.17
CA ASP A 331 -15.47 -27.50 14.43
C ASP A 331 -14.23 -26.59 14.45
N TRP A 332 -13.57 -26.39 13.29
CA TRP A 332 -12.34 -25.60 13.18
C TRP A 332 -12.61 -24.09 13.12
N LEU A 333 -13.67 -23.66 12.43
CA LEU A 333 -14.06 -22.24 12.38
C LEU A 333 -14.48 -21.73 13.76
N GLU A 334 -15.17 -22.55 14.57
CA GLU A 334 -15.46 -22.19 15.96
C GLU A 334 -14.20 -22.04 16.81
N GLN A 335 -13.19 -22.90 16.62
CA GLN A 335 -11.93 -22.81 17.35
C GLN A 335 -11.10 -21.58 16.94
N ILE A 336 -11.04 -21.22 15.66
CA ILE A 336 -10.37 -19.99 15.20
C ILE A 336 -11.09 -18.76 15.74
N ASN A 337 -12.41 -18.71 15.69
CA ASN A 337 -13.17 -17.60 16.28
C ASN A 337 -12.89 -17.46 17.78
N GLN A 338 -12.82 -18.57 18.51
CA GLN A 338 -12.44 -18.57 19.92
C GLN A 338 -10.97 -18.20 20.14
N ASN A 339 -10.05 -18.57 19.26
CA ASN A 339 -8.63 -18.23 19.37
C ASN A 339 -8.37 -16.76 19.02
N MET A 340 -9.07 -16.19 18.04
CA MET A 340 -9.07 -14.74 17.78
C MET A 340 -9.59 -13.96 19.00
N GLU A 341 -10.50 -14.54 19.77
CA GLU A 341 -10.98 -13.96 21.04
C GLU A 341 -10.01 -14.22 22.22
N ARG A 342 -9.25 -15.34 22.21
CA ARG A 342 -8.36 -15.78 23.31
C ARG A 342 -6.89 -15.38 23.18
N GLY A 343 -6.37 -15.14 21.98
CA GLY A 343 -4.98 -14.75 21.71
C GLY A 343 -4.57 -13.42 22.36
N ILE A 344 -5.54 -12.74 22.99
CA ILE A 344 -5.38 -11.46 23.67
C ILE A 344 -5.54 -11.60 25.21
N GLY A 345 -5.69 -12.83 25.72
CA GLY A 345 -5.85 -13.12 27.15
C GLY A 345 -4.60 -13.68 27.84
N ASN A 346 -3.53 -13.99 27.11
CA ASN A 346 -2.31 -14.60 27.65
C ASN A 346 -1.05 -13.87 27.18
N GLU A 347 -0.93 -12.60 27.56
CA GLU A 347 0.37 -12.00 27.85
C GLU A 347 0.24 -11.27 29.19
N ASN A 348 0.40 -12.03 30.28
CA ASN A 348 0.65 -11.49 31.62
C ASN A 348 2.13 -11.13 31.76
#